data_AF-A0A969MDQ3-F1
#
_entry.id   AF-A0A969MDQ3-F1
#
_cell.length_a   1.000
_cell.length_b   1.000
_cell.length_c   1.000
_cell.angle_alpha   90.00
_cell.angle_beta   90.00
_cell.angle_gamma   90.00
#
_symmetry.space_group_name_H-M   'P 1'
#
loop_
_entity.id
_entity.type
_entity.pdbx_description
1 polymer ?
#
loop_
_entity_poly.entity_id
_entity_poly.type
_entity_poly.pdbx_seq_one_letter_code
_entity_poly.pdbx_strand_id
1 'polypeptide(L)'
;MATTFNGNDGDDTIKAGLGTDIVDGGDGKDTLELNLSAIANDLTITNPLSGGSLPGISSLENIEVIHLLAGSGDDSITQAGIIDGVANGVLYLTASLVIYSTIPMMPQQVWVRVGILLIYQV
;
A
#
# COMPACT_ATOMS: atom_id res chain seq x y z
N MET A 1 7.70 14.20 -14.39
CA MET A 1 8.64 15.22 -13.87
C MET A 1 9.05 14.76 -12.49
N ALA A 2 10.30 14.96 -12.09
CA ALA A 2 10.76 14.63 -10.74
C ALA A 2 10.40 15.79 -9.79
N THR A 3 9.89 15.45 -8.61
CA THR A 3 9.54 16.40 -7.55
C THR A 3 10.22 16.00 -6.26
N THR A 4 10.68 16.96 -5.47
CA THR A 4 11.19 16.71 -4.12
C THR A 4 10.15 17.18 -3.10
N PHE A 5 9.76 16.29 -2.20
CA PHE A 5 8.85 16.55 -1.08
C PHE A 5 9.63 16.44 0.23
N ASN A 6 9.39 17.38 1.13
CA ASN A 6 9.97 17.42 2.47
C ASN A 6 8.86 17.87 3.46
N GLY A 7 8.46 16.99 4.39
CA GLY A 7 7.46 17.29 5.41
C GLY A 7 8.00 18.20 6.53
N ASN A 8 9.26 18.04 6.90
CA ASN A 8 9.91 18.69 8.05
C ASN A 8 9.34 18.18 9.37
N ASP A 9 9.12 19.05 10.35
CA ASP A 9 8.56 18.66 11.65
C ASP A 9 7.03 18.60 11.57
N GLY A 10 6.42 17.52 12.06
CA GLY A 10 4.97 17.35 12.16
C GLY A 10 4.50 16.00 11.61
N ASP A 11 3.20 15.74 11.74
CA ASP A 11 2.58 14.58 11.11
C ASP A 11 2.07 15.00 9.72
N ASP A 12 2.83 14.69 8.67
CA ASP A 12 2.54 15.14 7.31
C ASP A 12 1.84 14.09 6.43
N THR A 13 1.11 14.59 5.43
CA THR A 13 0.56 13.76 4.35
C THR A 13 1.11 14.23 3.01
N ILE A 14 1.98 13.43 2.43
CA ILE A 14 2.67 13.73 1.18
C ILE A 14 1.97 12.99 0.04
N LYS A 15 1.63 13.70 -1.04
CA LYS A 15 0.97 13.12 -2.22
C LYS A 15 1.93 13.09 -3.39
N ALA A 16 2.35 11.89 -3.78
CA ALA A 16 3.24 11.67 -4.91
C ALA A 16 2.52 10.98 -6.07
N GLY A 17 3.08 11.13 -7.28
CA GLY A 17 2.50 10.60 -8.51
C GLY A 17 3.45 9.67 -9.27
N LEU A 18 3.17 9.48 -10.56
CA LEU A 18 3.97 8.64 -11.48
C LEU A 18 5.27 9.33 -11.93
N GLY A 19 5.90 10.10 -11.05
CA GLY A 19 7.10 10.89 -11.29
C GLY A 19 8.41 10.12 -11.13
N THR A 20 9.44 10.83 -10.68
CA THR A 20 10.69 10.21 -10.19
C THR A 20 11.05 10.99 -8.94
N ASP A 21 10.17 10.84 -7.95
CA ASP A 21 10.07 11.78 -6.85
C ASP A 21 11.02 11.37 -5.72
N ILE A 22 11.48 12.36 -4.95
CA ILE A 22 12.24 12.17 -3.72
C ILE A 22 11.29 12.59 -2.61
N VAL A 23 11.03 11.70 -1.66
CA VAL A 23 10.10 11.94 -0.55
C VAL A 23 10.84 11.76 0.76
N ASP A 24 10.82 12.79 1.58
CA ASP A 24 11.29 12.80 2.96
C ASP A 24 10.16 13.31 3.86
N GLY A 25 9.68 12.52 4.82
CA GLY A 25 8.66 12.96 5.77
C GLY A 25 9.21 13.92 6.82
N GLY A 26 10.45 13.71 7.28
CA GLY A 26 11.05 14.46 8.37
C GLY A 26 10.72 13.88 9.74
N ASP A 27 10.50 14.75 10.73
CA ASP A 27 10.28 14.37 12.12
C ASP A 27 8.77 14.30 12.41
N GLY A 28 8.24 13.10 12.66
CA GLY A 28 6.84 12.94 13.06
C GLY A 28 6.27 11.59 12.68
N LYS A 29 4.97 11.53 12.41
CA LYS A 29 4.30 10.37 11.81
C LYS A 29 3.76 10.74 10.45
N ASP A 30 4.49 10.35 9.42
CA ASP A 30 4.27 10.78 8.07
C ASP A 30 3.59 9.71 7.21
N THR A 31 2.72 10.17 6.34
CA THR A 31 1.93 9.33 5.42
C THR A 31 2.22 9.71 3.98
N LEU A 32 2.67 8.74 3.19
CA LEU A 32 2.74 8.87 1.74
C LEU A 32 1.45 8.35 1.10
N GLU A 33 0.74 9.21 0.38
CA GLU A 33 -0.31 8.82 -0.56
C GLU A 33 0.26 8.69 -1.97
N LEU A 34 0.22 7.47 -2.51
CA LEU A 34 0.71 7.16 -3.85
C LEU A 34 -0.41 6.59 -4.72
N ASN A 35 -0.70 7.30 -5.82
CA ASN A 35 -1.71 6.88 -6.78
C ASN A 35 -1.07 6.30 -8.04
N LEU A 36 -1.15 4.97 -8.16
CA LEU A 36 -0.66 4.19 -9.30
C LEU A 36 -1.79 3.67 -10.19
N SER A 37 -3.03 4.16 -10.03
CA SER A 37 -4.21 3.66 -10.76
C SER A 37 -4.10 3.73 -12.28
N ALA A 38 -3.22 4.57 -12.83
CA ALA A 38 -2.98 4.66 -14.27
C ALA A 38 -1.98 3.60 -14.78
N ILE A 39 -1.34 2.82 -13.90
CA ILE A 39 -0.51 1.67 -14.29
C ILE A 39 -1.43 0.48 -14.55
N ALA A 40 -1.38 -0.07 -15.77
CA ALA A 40 -2.16 -1.25 -16.14
C ALA A 40 -1.36 -2.57 -16.07
N ASN A 41 -0.03 -2.46 -15.92
CA ASN A 41 0.86 -3.62 -15.82
C ASN A 41 0.91 -4.14 -14.39
N ASP A 42 1.18 -5.43 -14.25
CA ASP A 42 1.42 -6.08 -12.95
C ASP A 42 2.58 -5.41 -12.20
N LEU A 43 2.35 -5.06 -10.95
CA LEU A 43 3.36 -4.52 -10.06
C LEU A 43 3.83 -5.56 -9.05
N THR A 44 5.13 -5.57 -8.76
CA THR A 44 5.69 -6.29 -7.62
C THR A 44 6.41 -5.28 -6.73
N ILE A 45 5.84 -5.00 -5.57
CA ILE A 45 6.36 -4.05 -4.59
C ILE A 45 6.76 -4.83 -3.35
N THR A 46 8.00 -4.66 -2.88
CA THR A 46 8.57 -5.43 -1.77
C THR A 46 9.23 -4.50 -0.77
N ASN A 47 8.76 -4.54 0.48
CA ASN A 47 9.21 -3.77 1.62
C ASN A 47 9.30 -2.25 1.35
N PRO A 48 8.23 -1.61 0.83
CA PRO A 48 8.29 -0.20 0.42
C PRO A 48 8.71 0.75 1.56
N LEU A 49 8.39 0.45 2.82
CA LEU A 49 8.83 1.25 3.99
C LEU A 49 10.29 0.99 4.41
N SER A 50 10.96 0.00 3.82
CA SER A 50 12.34 -0.38 4.15
C SER A 50 13.29 -0.20 2.97
N GLY A 51 13.04 0.83 2.14
CA GLY A 51 13.81 1.10 0.92
C GLY A 51 13.44 0.20 -0.26
N GLY A 52 12.27 -0.45 -0.21
CA GLY A 52 11.68 -1.15 -1.34
C GLY A 52 11.41 -0.22 -2.51
N SER A 53 11.54 -0.74 -3.73
CA SER A 53 11.23 0.03 -4.93
C SER A 53 9.74 0.31 -5.03
N LEU A 54 9.37 1.59 -5.15
CA LEU A 54 8.02 2.07 -5.39
C LEU A 54 7.96 2.76 -6.75
N PRO A 55 7.04 2.37 -7.65
CA PRO A 55 6.87 3.08 -8.91
C PRO A 55 6.62 4.57 -8.69
N GLY A 56 7.35 5.42 -9.41
CA GLY A 56 7.23 6.87 -9.28
C GLY A 56 8.12 7.50 -8.22
N ILE A 57 8.74 6.70 -7.33
CA ILE A 57 9.57 7.16 -6.22
C ILE A 57 11.01 6.70 -6.40
N SER A 58 11.94 7.64 -6.32
CA SER A 58 13.38 7.42 -6.44
C SER A 58 14.10 7.36 -5.10
N SER A 59 13.58 8.05 -4.09
CA SER A 59 13.99 7.90 -2.69
C SER A 59 12.78 8.09 -1.78
N LEU A 60 12.70 7.28 -0.73
CA LEU A 60 11.69 7.36 0.31
C LEU A 60 12.38 7.29 1.67
N GLU A 61 12.29 8.36 2.44
CA GLU A 61 12.92 8.50 3.75
C GLU A 61 11.89 9.02 4.76
N ASN A 62 12.02 8.59 6.01
CA ASN A 62 11.21 9.07 7.14
C ASN A 62 9.69 9.03 6.86
N ILE A 63 9.17 7.89 6.39
CA ILE A 63 7.74 7.67 6.20
C ILE A 63 7.33 6.43 6.99
N GLU A 64 6.27 6.54 7.79
CA GLU A 64 5.75 5.44 8.62
C GLU A 64 4.61 4.69 7.93
N VAL A 65 3.82 5.40 7.11
CA VAL A 65 2.60 4.87 6.50
C VAL A 65 2.58 5.14 5.00
N ILE A 66 2.20 4.14 4.21
CA ILE A 66 1.95 4.30 2.77
C ILE A 66 0.51 3.91 2.47
N HIS A 67 -0.26 4.86 1.96
CA HIS A 67 -1.54 4.62 1.33
C HIS A 67 -1.33 4.50 -0.19
N LEU A 68 -1.40 3.27 -0.69
CA LEU A 68 -1.19 2.97 -2.10
C LEU A 68 -2.52 2.63 -2.77
N LEU A 69 -2.81 3.33 -3.86
CA LEU A 69 -3.86 2.93 -4.81
C LEU A 69 -3.20 2.27 -6.01
N ALA A 70 -3.35 0.95 -6.10
CA ALA A 70 -2.75 0.15 -7.15
C ALA A 70 -3.50 0.26 -8.49
N GLY A 71 -2.90 -0.33 -9.51
CA GLY A 71 -3.35 -0.27 -10.90
C GLY A 71 -4.48 -1.25 -11.21
N SER A 72 -4.73 -1.46 -12.51
CA SER A 72 -5.60 -2.54 -12.98
C SER A 72 -4.86 -3.86 -13.22
N GLY A 73 -3.55 -3.91 -12.95
CA GLY A 73 -2.73 -5.11 -13.09
C GLY A 73 -2.96 -6.12 -11.97
N ASP A 74 -2.41 -7.31 -12.14
CA ASP A 74 -2.38 -8.32 -11.08
C ASP A 74 -1.23 -7.99 -10.10
N ASP A 75 -1.52 -7.10 -9.16
CA ASP A 75 -0.51 -6.50 -8.29
C ASP A 75 -0.15 -7.39 -7.07
N SER A 76 1.14 -7.46 -6.77
CA SER A 76 1.69 -8.16 -5.60
C SER A 76 2.44 -7.18 -4.72
N ILE A 77 1.96 -6.98 -3.48
CA ILE A 77 2.58 -6.08 -2.51
C ILE A 77 2.97 -6.89 -1.28
N THR A 78 4.26 -6.85 -0.96
CA THR A 78 4.82 -7.53 0.21
C THR A 78 5.52 -6.51 1.10
N GLN A 79 5.28 -6.57 2.41
CA GLN A 79 5.99 -5.79 3.41
C GLN A 79 6.40 -6.73 4.53
N ALA A 80 7.70 -6.76 4.81
CA ALA A 80 8.26 -7.43 5.96
C ALA A 80 7.88 -6.60 7.19
N GLY A 81 7.02 -7.16 8.04
CA GLY A 81 6.47 -6.46 9.20
C GLY A 81 4.96 -6.49 9.22
N ILE A 82 4.39 -6.09 10.35
CA ILE A 82 2.95 -6.13 10.61
C ILE A 82 2.24 -5.19 9.65
N ILE A 83 1.69 -5.73 8.56
CA ILE A 83 0.61 -5.09 7.80
C ILE A 83 -0.63 -5.28 8.68
N ASP A 84 -1.02 -4.25 9.44
CA ASP A 84 -2.32 -4.21 10.11
C ASP A 84 -2.65 -5.45 10.98
N GLY A 85 -1.69 -5.88 11.81
CA GLY A 85 -1.81 -7.05 12.70
C GLY A 85 -1.33 -8.39 12.12
N VAL A 86 -0.93 -8.48 10.84
CA VAL A 86 -0.41 -9.74 10.28
C VAL A 86 1.11 -9.82 10.44
N ALA A 87 1.56 -10.47 11.52
CA ALA A 87 2.95 -10.92 11.62
C ALA A 87 3.17 -12.12 10.68
N ASN A 88 4.14 -12.01 9.76
CA ASN A 88 4.62 -13.07 8.86
C ASN A 88 3.60 -13.60 7.82
N GLY A 89 3.01 -12.72 7.00
CA GLY A 89 2.13 -13.14 5.91
C GLY A 89 2.33 -12.33 4.63
N VAL A 90 2.61 -13.01 3.51
CA VAL A 90 2.57 -12.45 2.16
C VAL A 90 1.12 -12.08 1.84
N LEU A 91 0.86 -10.80 1.53
CA LEU A 91 -0.47 -10.32 1.15
C LEU A 91 -0.64 -10.46 -0.37
N TYR A 92 -1.46 -11.42 -0.80
CA TYR A 92 -1.89 -11.50 -2.19
C TYR A 92 -3.14 -10.64 -2.37
N LEU A 93 -2.97 -9.39 -2.79
CA LEU A 93 -4.07 -8.52 -3.18
C LEU A 93 -4.38 -8.75 -4.66
N THR A 94 -5.12 -9.81 -4.99
CA THR A 94 -5.73 -9.88 -6.33
C THR A 94 -6.87 -8.87 -6.36
N ALA A 95 -6.72 -7.80 -7.12
CA ALA A 95 -7.59 -6.63 -7.12
C ALA A 95 -9.10 -6.92 -6.97
N SER A 96 -9.73 -6.27 -5.98
CA SER A 96 -11.11 -5.71 -5.97
C SER A 96 -11.48 -5.33 -4.53
N LEU A 97 -11.09 -4.14 -4.09
CA LEU A 97 -11.61 -3.57 -2.85
C LEU A 97 -12.90 -2.82 -3.15
N VAL A 98 -14.05 -3.44 -2.90
CA VAL A 98 -15.34 -2.75 -2.88
C VAL A 98 -15.87 -2.77 -1.45
N ILE A 99 -15.68 -1.66 -0.74
CA ILE A 99 -16.30 -1.42 0.57
C ILE A 99 -17.57 -0.61 0.33
N TYR A 100 -18.74 -1.23 0.48
CA TYR A 100 -19.98 -0.51 0.76
C TYR A 100 -20.50 -0.94 2.11
N SER A 101 -20.45 -0.04 3.10
CA SER A 101 -21.24 -0.17 4.31
C SER A 101 -22.45 0.76 4.21
N THR A 102 -23.63 0.18 4.02
CA THR A 102 -24.89 0.80 4.48
C THR A 102 -25.67 -0.28 5.20
N ILE A 103 -25.55 -0.30 6.53
CA ILE A 103 -26.34 -1.19 7.37
C ILE A 103 -27.66 -0.46 7.67
N PRO A 104 -28.79 -1.02 7.25
CA PRO A 104 -29.89 -1.08 8.20
C PRO A 104 -30.56 -2.47 8.23
N MET A 105 -30.50 -3.06 9.43
CA MET A 105 -31.49 -3.99 10.02
C MET A 105 -31.45 -5.49 9.62
N MET A 106 -30.80 -6.29 10.49
CA MET A 106 -31.19 -7.65 10.97
C MET A 106 -31.26 -8.86 9.97
N PRO A 107 -31.25 -10.12 10.46
CA PRO A 107 -30.19 -10.76 11.23
C PRO A 107 -29.92 -12.17 10.65
N GLN A 108 -28.93 -12.36 9.78
CA GLN A 108 -28.36 -13.67 9.49
C GLN A 108 -26.87 -13.45 9.20
N GLN A 109 -25.99 -14.15 9.92
CA GLN A 109 -24.55 -14.04 9.69
C GLN A 109 -24.23 -14.46 8.26
N VAL A 110 -23.81 -13.50 7.44
CA VAL A 110 -23.29 -13.77 6.10
C VAL A 110 -21.80 -14.05 6.23
N TRP A 111 -21.43 -15.31 6.06
CA TRP A 111 -20.04 -15.74 5.99
C TRP A 111 -19.48 -15.39 4.61
N VAL A 112 -18.58 -14.41 4.53
CA VAL A 112 -17.77 -14.19 3.33
C VAL A 112 -16.64 -15.21 3.35
N ARG A 113 -16.69 -16.23 2.48
CA ARG A 113 -15.60 -17.18 2.30
C ARG A 113 -14.47 -16.51 1.50
N VAL A 114 -13.39 -16.12 2.19
CA VAL A 114 -12.11 -15.81 1.56
C VAL A 114 -11.40 -17.14 1.29
N GLY A 115 -11.35 -17.57 0.02
CA GLY A 115 -10.64 -18.78 -0.37
C GLY A 115 -9.16 -18.51 -0.58
N ILE A 116 -8.33 -18.75 0.44
CA ILE A 116 -6.87 -18.81 0.29
C ILE A 116 -6.47 -20.27 0.05
N LEU A 117 -5.84 -20.58 -1.09
CA LEU A 117 -5.25 -21.88 -1.38
C LEU A 117 -3.81 -21.92 -0.85
N LEU A 118 -3.58 -22.61 0.27
CA LEU A 118 -2.24 -22.89 0.80
C LEU A 118 -1.72 -24.19 0.17
N ILE A 119 -0.65 -24.12 -0.61
CA ILE A 119 0.12 -25.30 -1.02
C ILE A 119 1.31 -25.42 -0.07
N TYR A 120 1.31 -26.44 0.79
CA TYR A 120 2.46 -26.81 1.62
C TYR A 120 3.35 -27.77 0.80
N GLN A 121 4.66 -27.53 0.74
CA GLN A 121 5.64 -28.52 0.28
C GLN A 121 6.48 -28.92 1.50
N VAL A 122 6.73 -30.24 1.64
CA VAL A 122 7.41 -30.89 2.77
C VAL A 122 8.89 -30.51 2.83
#